data_AF-A0A2W4KTC9-F1
#
_entry.id   AF-A0A2W4KTC9-F1
#
_cell.length_a   1.000
_cell.length_b   1.000
_cell.length_c   1.000
_cell.angle_alpha   90.00
_cell.angle_beta   90.00
_cell.angle_gamma   90.00
#
_symmetry.space_group_name_H-M   'P 1'
#
loop_
_entity.id
_entity.type
_entity.pdbx_description
1 polymer ?
#
loop_
_entity_poly.entity_id
_entity_poly.type
_entity_poly.pdbx_seq_one_letter_code
_entity_poly.pdbx_strand_id
1 'polypeptide(L)'
;MFDASLFMDLHRLPELFCGFPRQLGQAPTRYPVACSPQAWASAAAFSFLGAVLGLSIDAAEARVVFRHPMLPPFIEHLTIRNLRVGPGAVDLRLHRYPEDVGITVVRTTGQVEIVVLK
;
A
#
# COMPACT_ATOMS: atom_id res chain seq x y z
N MET A 1 -7.86 8.47 -2.76
CA MET A 1 -7.38 7.50 -3.78
C MET A 1 -8.34 6.33 -3.91
N PHE A 2 -8.58 5.56 -2.84
CA PHE A 2 -9.53 4.43 -2.85
C PHE A 2 -10.96 4.86 -3.25
N ASP A 3 -11.53 5.88 -2.60
CA ASP A 3 -12.83 6.44 -3.00
C ASP A 3 -12.91 6.79 -4.49
N ALA A 4 -11.84 7.36 -5.06
CA ALA A 4 -11.81 7.73 -6.47
C ALA A 4 -11.85 6.49 -7.39
N SER A 5 -11.17 5.40 -7.00
CA SER A 5 -11.15 4.16 -7.78
C SER A 5 -12.53 3.52 -7.91
N LEU A 6 -13.42 3.70 -6.94
CA LEU A 6 -14.81 3.19 -6.97
C LEU A 6 -15.65 3.78 -8.12
N PHE A 7 -15.24 4.93 -8.66
CA PHE A 7 -15.91 5.60 -9.77
C PHE A 7 -15.21 5.39 -11.13
N MET A 8 -14.16 4.59 -11.17
CA MET A 8 -13.37 4.35 -12.40
C MET A 8 -13.63 2.95 -12.94
N ASP A 9 -13.69 2.83 -14.26
CA ASP A 9 -13.85 1.53 -14.92
C ASP A 9 -12.74 0.57 -14.48
N LEU A 10 -13.14 -0.65 -14.10
CA LEU A 10 -12.24 -1.70 -13.61
C LEU A 10 -11.38 -1.30 -12.40
N HIS A 11 -11.76 -0.26 -11.65
CA HIS A 11 -11.00 0.32 -10.54
C HIS A 11 -9.60 0.82 -10.92
N ARG A 12 -9.41 1.19 -12.20
CA ARG A 12 -8.14 1.67 -12.72
C ARG A 12 -8.09 3.19 -12.66
N LEU A 13 -7.20 3.72 -11.84
CA LEU A 13 -7.00 5.16 -11.77
C LEU A 13 -6.51 5.70 -13.12
N PRO A 14 -7.06 6.83 -13.58
CA PRO A 14 -6.59 7.49 -14.78
C PRO A 14 -5.21 8.09 -14.54
N GLU A 15 -4.50 8.36 -15.62
CA GLU A 15 -3.26 9.15 -15.58
C GLU A 15 -3.47 10.54 -14.95
N LEU A 16 -4.58 11.20 -15.29
CA LEU A 16 -4.87 12.59 -14.94
C LEU A 16 -6.34 12.77 -14.52
N PHE A 17 -6.55 13.54 -13.46
CA PHE A 17 -7.85 14.10 -13.10
C PHE A 17 -7.92 15.58 -13.51
N CYS A 18 -9.11 16.06 -13.87
CA CYS A 18 -9.34 17.49 -14.03
C CYS A 18 -9.23 18.20 -12.66
N GLY A 19 -8.65 19.40 -12.62
CA GLY A 19 -8.47 20.19 -11.40
C GLY A 19 -9.73 20.83 -10.82
N PHE A 20 -10.89 20.20 -10.98
CA PHE A 20 -12.15 20.73 -10.46
C PHE A 20 -12.25 20.53 -8.93
N PRO A 21 -12.88 21.47 -8.21
CA PRO A 21 -13.17 21.28 -6.79
C PRO A 21 -14.00 20.02 -6.53
N ARG A 22 -13.70 19.31 -5.44
CA ARG A 22 -14.49 18.15 -5.02
C ARG A 22 -15.91 18.59 -4.69
N GLN A 23 -16.89 17.98 -5.35
CA GLN A 23 -18.32 18.15 -5.05
C GLN A 23 -18.87 16.88 -4.42
N LEU A 24 -19.70 17.03 -3.38
CA LEU A 24 -20.29 15.88 -2.69
C LEU A 24 -21.17 15.08 -3.67
N GLY A 25 -21.00 13.76 -3.71
CA GLY A 25 -21.79 12.88 -4.60
C GLY A 25 -21.35 12.88 -6.07
N GLN A 26 -20.33 13.66 -6.45
CA GLN A 26 -19.78 13.68 -7.81
C GLN A 26 -18.47 12.88 -7.88
N ALA A 27 -18.34 12.07 -8.91
CA ALA A 27 -17.10 11.38 -9.22
C ALA A 27 -16.03 12.37 -9.71
N PRO A 28 -14.73 12.13 -9.45
CA PRO A 28 -13.67 12.97 -9.99
C PRO A 28 -13.63 12.86 -11.52
N THR A 29 -13.66 14.00 -12.20
CA THR A 29 -13.68 14.05 -13.66
C THR A 29 -12.34 13.61 -14.23
N ARG A 30 -12.38 12.59 -15.10
CA ARG A 30 -11.22 12.14 -15.87
C ARG A 30 -10.84 13.19 -16.91
N TYR A 31 -9.54 13.41 -17.12
CA TYR A 31 -9.10 14.22 -18.24
C TYR A 31 -9.41 13.49 -19.56
N PRO A 32 -9.94 14.14 -20.61
CA PRO A 32 -10.49 13.45 -21.79
C PRO A 32 -9.54 12.51 -22.54
N VAL A 33 -8.23 12.75 -22.45
CA VAL A 33 -7.18 11.96 -23.12
C VAL A 33 -6.34 11.11 -22.14
N ALA A 34 -6.78 10.95 -20.89
CA ALA A 34 -6.06 10.17 -19.91
C ALA A 34 -6.06 8.67 -20.29
N CYS A 35 -4.88 8.06 -20.29
CA CYS A 35 -4.78 6.60 -20.38
C CYS A 35 -5.31 5.94 -19.11
N SER A 36 -6.01 4.80 -19.23
CA SER A 36 -6.45 3.98 -18.09
C SER A 36 -6.19 2.49 -18.33
N PRO A 37 -5.28 1.85 -17.56
CA PRO A 37 -4.38 2.42 -16.56
C PRO A 37 -3.09 2.92 -17.23
N GLN A 38 -2.57 4.05 -16.77
CA GLN A 38 -1.21 4.47 -17.14
C GLN A 38 -0.19 3.81 -16.18
N ALA A 39 0.98 3.44 -16.70
CA ALA A 39 1.96 2.62 -15.96
C ALA A 39 2.39 3.22 -14.61
N TRP A 40 2.44 4.56 -14.47
CA TRP A 40 2.77 5.23 -13.21
C TRP A 40 1.61 5.21 -12.21
N ALA A 41 0.36 5.21 -12.67
CA ALA A 41 -0.81 5.04 -11.80
C ALA A 41 -0.88 3.63 -11.17
N SER A 42 -0.34 2.60 -11.84
CA SER A 42 -0.32 1.22 -11.32
C SER A 42 0.54 1.03 -10.07
N ALA A 43 1.60 1.83 -9.91
CA ALA A 43 2.47 1.78 -8.72
C ALA A 43 1.84 2.45 -7.49
N ALA A 44 0.87 3.34 -7.69
CA ALA A 44 0.35 4.20 -6.64
C ALA A 44 -0.23 3.42 -5.44
N ALA A 45 -0.86 2.27 -5.68
CA ALA A 45 -1.41 1.45 -4.59
C ALA A 45 -0.30 0.88 -3.69
N PHE A 46 0.81 0.45 -4.29
CA PHE A 46 1.98 -0.05 -3.57
C PHE A 46 2.73 1.08 -2.86
N SER A 47 2.88 2.24 -3.51
CA SER A 47 3.46 3.43 -2.88
C SER A 47 2.65 3.92 -1.71
N PHE A 48 1.32 3.90 -1.82
CA PHE A 48 0.42 4.24 -0.72
C PHE A 48 0.58 3.26 0.44
N LEU A 49 0.58 1.95 0.18
CA LEU A 49 0.84 0.93 1.20
C LEU A 49 2.20 1.13 1.88
N GLY A 50 3.25 1.40 1.10
CA GLY A 50 4.57 1.71 1.62
C GLY A 50 4.56 2.93 2.55
N ALA A 51 3.84 3.98 2.17
CA ALA A 51 3.72 5.21 2.96
C ALA A 51 2.94 4.99 4.27
N VAL A 52 1.77 4.35 4.24
CA VAL A 52 0.97 4.13 5.47
C VAL A 52 1.62 3.14 6.43
N LEU A 53 2.39 2.18 5.93
CA LEU A 53 3.11 1.24 6.80
C LEU A 53 4.46 1.78 7.28
N GLY A 54 4.92 2.93 6.74
CA GLY A 54 6.29 3.40 6.89
C GLY A 54 7.31 2.32 6.52
N LEU A 55 6.98 1.52 5.49
CA LEU A 55 7.71 0.33 5.10
C LEU A 55 9.01 0.72 4.39
N SER A 56 10.14 0.22 4.89
CA SER A 56 11.42 0.25 4.19
C SER A 56 12.10 -1.11 4.25
N ILE A 57 12.82 -1.45 3.18
CA ILE A 57 13.49 -2.73 3.02
C ILE A 57 14.97 -2.45 2.87
N ASP A 58 15.77 -2.99 3.79
CA ASP A 58 17.23 -3.02 3.70
C ASP A 58 17.65 -4.42 3.28
N ALA A 59 17.93 -4.59 1.99
CA ALA A 59 18.29 -5.89 1.44
C ALA A 59 19.71 -6.33 1.83
N ALA A 60 20.60 -5.40 2.18
CA ALA A 60 21.98 -5.72 2.58
C ALA A 60 21.99 -6.37 3.97
N GLU A 61 21.20 -5.81 4.90
CA GLU A 61 21.03 -6.31 6.27
C GLU A 61 19.92 -7.37 6.40
N ALA A 62 19.32 -7.80 5.28
CA ALA A 62 18.16 -8.67 5.25
C ALA A 62 17.01 -8.22 6.19
N ARG A 63 16.72 -6.92 6.23
CA ARG A 63 15.84 -6.30 7.23
C ARG A 63 14.62 -5.61 6.61
N VAL A 64 13.46 -5.81 7.23
CA VAL A 64 12.22 -5.08 6.95
C VAL A 64 11.91 -4.17 8.12
N VAL A 65 11.72 -2.88 7.86
CA VAL A 65 11.42 -1.87 8.88
C VAL A 65 10.05 -1.28 8.63
N PHE A 66 9.22 -1.27 9.66
CA PHE A 66 7.94 -0.56 9.72
C PHE A 66 8.07 0.63 10.66
N ARG A 67 7.79 1.85 10.16
CA ARG A 67 7.86 3.09 10.95
C ARG A 67 6.45 3.66 11.15
N HIS A 68 5.97 3.69 12.39
CA HIS A 68 4.63 4.13 12.75
C HIS A 68 3.54 3.51 11.83
N PRO A 69 3.52 2.17 11.69
CA PRO A 69 2.63 1.53 10.72
C PRO A 69 1.17 1.81 11.08
N MET A 70 0.39 2.25 10.09
CA MET A 70 -1.04 2.46 10.21
C MET A 70 -1.79 1.74 9.07
N LEU A 71 -2.97 1.24 9.41
CA LEU A 71 -3.91 0.70 8.44
C LEU A 71 -5.15 1.62 8.39
N PRO A 72 -5.59 2.03 7.18
CA PRO A 72 -6.83 2.77 7.04
C PRO A 72 -8.03 2.03 7.64
N PRO A 73 -9.10 2.73 8.08
CA PRO A 73 -10.26 2.09 8.74
C PRO A 73 -10.95 0.99 7.92
N PHE A 74 -10.84 1.06 6.58
CA PHE A 74 -11.41 0.07 5.67
C PHE A 74 -10.52 -1.17 5.46
N ILE A 75 -9.33 -1.22 6.06
CA ILE A 75 -8.40 -2.36 5.99
C ILE A 75 -8.23 -2.93 7.41
N GLU A 76 -8.94 -4.00 7.72
CA GLU A 76 -8.82 -4.70 9.00
C GLU A 76 -7.56 -5.60 9.04
N HIS A 77 -7.28 -6.27 7.93
CA HIS A 77 -6.10 -7.12 7.77
C HIS A 77 -5.41 -6.91 6.43
N LEU A 78 -4.09 -6.99 6.44
CA LEU A 78 -3.26 -7.00 5.24
C LEU A 78 -2.29 -8.18 5.32
N THR A 79 -2.20 -8.96 4.25
CA THR A 79 -1.20 -10.05 4.15
C THR A 79 -0.22 -9.74 3.04
N ILE A 80 1.06 -9.70 3.36
CA ILE A 80 2.15 -9.61 2.40
C ILE A 80 2.76 -11.00 2.29
N ARG A 81 2.74 -11.59 1.09
CA ARG A 81 3.30 -12.92 0.84
C ARG A 81 4.57 -12.81 0.01
N ASN A 82 5.53 -13.67 0.32
CA ASN A 82 6.77 -13.84 -0.41
C ASN A 82 7.54 -12.53 -0.59
N LEU A 83 7.59 -11.70 0.46
CA LEU A 83 8.37 -10.47 0.47
C LEU A 83 9.84 -10.84 0.49
N ARG A 84 10.52 -10.69 -0.65
CA ARG A 84 11.94 -11.01 -0.80
C ARG A 84 12.82 -9.89 -0.26
N VAL A 85 13.80 -10.25 0.56
CA VAL A 85 14.71 -9.32 1.22
C VAL A 85 16.11 -9.95 1.23
N GLY A 86 17.01 -9.43 0.40
CA GLY A 86 18.31 -10.06 0.19
C GLY A 86 18.16 -11.53 -0.25
N PRO A 87 18.84 -12.48 0.42
CA PRO A 87 18.71 -13.90 0.13
C PRO A 87 17.47 -14.57 0.77
N GLY A 88 16.72 -13.85 1.60
CA GLY A 88 15.57 -14.36 2.34
C GLY A 88 14.23 -13.96 1.76
N ALA A 89 13.17 -14.53 2.31
CA ALA A 89 11.78 -14.15 2.02
C ALA A 89 10.90 -14.31 3.27
N VAL A 90 9.90 -13.45 3.41
CA VAL A 90 8.99 -13.47 4.56
C VAL A 90 7.53 -13.27 4.15
N ASP A 91 6.63 -13.96 4.84
CA ASP A 91 5.19 -13.77 4.76
C ASP A 91 4.73 -13.06 6.05
N LEU A 92 4.07 -11.92 5.91
CA LEU A 92 3.62 -11.07 7.02
C LEU A 92 2.12 -10.94 7.02
N ARG A 93 1.53 -10.96 8.21
CA ARG A 93 0.14 -10.58 8.43
C ARG A 93 0.09 -9.39 9.37
N LEU A 94 -0.52 -8.31 8.89
CA LEU A 94 -0.78 -7.09 9.62
C LEU A 94 -2.26 -7.06 10.02
N HIS A 95 -2.52 -6.68 11.25
CA HIS A 95 -3.86 -6.57 11.82
C HIS A 95 -4.04 -5.18 12.42
N ARG A 96 -5.12 -4.51 12.03
CA ARG A 96 -5.46 -3.19 12.56
C ARG A 96 -6.05 -3.32 13.96
N TYR A 97 -5.55 -2.52 14.88
CA TYR A 97 -6.17 -2.25 16.19
C TYR A 97 -6.58 -0.77 16.23
N PRO A 98 -7.38 -0.34 17.23
CA PRO A 98 -7.85 1.04 17.30
C PRO A 98 -6.74 2.09 17.21
N GLU A 99 -5.61 1.84 17.86
CA GLU A 99 -4.49 2.79 17.99
C GLU A 99 -3.16 2.24 17.42
N ASP A 100 -3.16 1.07 16.78
CA ASP A 100 -1.92 0.40 16.40
C ASP A 100 -2.10 -0.64 15.28
N VAL A 101 -0.99 -1.15 14.74
CA VAL A 101 -0.96 -2.25 13.79
C VAL A 101 -0.10 -3.38 14.34
N GLY A 102 -0.72 -4.53 14.62
CA GLY A 102 0.00 -5.74 14.99
C GLY A 102 0.59 -6.40 13.74
N ILE A 103 1.87 -6.79 13.80
CA ILE A 103 2.56 -7.46 12.70
C ILE A 103 2.96 -8.87 13.16
N THR A 104 2.53 -9.88 12.43
CA THR A 104 2.82 -11.29 12.69
C THR A 104 3.61 -11.88 11.53
N VAL A 105 4.71 -12.56 11.84
CA VAL A 105 5.44 -13.38 10.86
C VAL A 105 4.71 -14.70 10.70
N VAL A 106 4.21 -14.96 9.49
CA VAL A 106 3.49 -16.20 9.16
C VAL A 106 4.49 -17.27 8.70
N ARG A 107 5.47 -16.87 7.89
CA ARG A 107 6.51 -17.75 7.35
C ARG A 107 7.78 -16.94 7.12
N THR A 108 8.93 -17.55 7.33
CA THR A 108 10.22 -16.99 6.91
C THR A 108 11.05 -18.08 6.24
N THR A 109 11.79 -17.69 5.20
CA THR A 109 12.78 -18.51 4.50
C THR A 109 14.09 -17.75 4.51
N GLY A 110 15.14 -18.34 5.07
CA GLY A 110 16.40 -17.64 5.35
C GLY A 110 16.28 -16.70 6.56
N GLN A 111 17.32 -15.90 6.78
CA GLN A 111 17.36 -14.94 7.87
C GLN A 111 16.79 -13.60 7.36
N VAL A 112 15.65 -13.19 7.93
CA VAL A 112 15.03 -11.88 7.68
C VAL A 112 14.70 -11.25 9.03
N GLU A 113 15.24 -10.07 9.28
CA GLU A 113 14.95 -9.30 10.49
C GLU A 113 13.72 -8.41 10.27
N ILE A 114 12.85 -8.33 11.27
CA ILE A 114 11.70 -7.41 11.24
C ILE A 114 11.80 -6.44 12.41
N VAL A 115 11.79 -5.16 12.08
CA VAL A 115 11.87 -4.06 13.03
C VAL A 115 10.60 -3.24 12.95
N VAL A 116 10.00 -2.96 14.10
CA VAL A 116 8.83 -2.10 14.23
C VAL A 116 9.20 -0.93 15.13
N LEU A 117 9.17 0.28 14.58
CA LEU A 117 9.38 1.53 15.28
C LEU A 117 8.01 2.19 15.48
N LYS A 118 7.60 2.36 16.74
CA LYS A 118 6.32 3.00 17.11
C LYS A 118 6.51 4.43 17.55
#